data_AF-A0A9D8TJ76-F1
#
_entry.id   AF-A0A9D8TJ76-F1
#
_cell.length_a   1.000
_cell.length_b   1.000
_cell.length_c   1.000
_cell.angle_alpha   90.00
_cell.angle_beta   90.00
_cell.angle_gamma   90.00
#
_symmetry.space_group_name_H-M   'P 1'
#
loop_
_entity.id
_entity.type
_entity.pdbx_description
1 polymer ?
#
loop_
_entity_poly.entity_id
_entity_poly.type
_entity_poly.pdbx_seq_one_letter_code
_entity_poly.pdbx_strand_id
1 'polypeptide(L)'
;MKMFFDILCTDMVQNFHRDESDETRNELSECVILLRKEMAEIIAAAKAGYTYLKAPNNADSNLCEEDWALVRTSCFKQKFGDWEKSYKKNFLLHHDAVKQLSGKEFERVPGKTLTELVAEFFVSIGGMAISPLFGKVILDRNGADDSFAHGIGRNKAIAYAAVKEVIEQGVLIDFDKNHKNRNYDSAVLSAPIEIAENRWICSVVITKKEDNRFYLHEVVEQKKLSGEGSNTVLGQPQHPKAFAKILHDIVSASDMPQNFFDENGEPRLDILHPLCDLAR
;
A
#
# COMPACT_ATOMS: atom_id res chain seq x y z
N MET A 1 -27.85 1.52 -20.31
CA MET A 1 -26.53 2.13 -20.05
C MET A 1 -25.65 1.38 -19.05
N LYS A 2 -26.18 0.44 -18.22
CA LYS A 2 -25.34 -0.39 -17.31
C LYS A 2 -24.93 -1.74 -17.91
N MET A 3 -25.70 -2.28 -18.87
CA MET A 3 -25.40 -3.55 -19.55
C MET A 3 -24.43 -3.47 -20.74
N PHE A 4 -24.13 -2.25 -21.26
CA PHE A 4 -23.19 -2.10 -22.38
C PHE A 4 -21.73 -2.16 -21.92
N PHE A 5 -21.46 -1.85 -20.65
CA PHE A 5 -20.10 -1.91 -20.08
C PHE A 5 -19.66 -3.35 -19.77
N ASP A 6 -20.60 -4.26 -19.50
CA ASP A 6 -20.32 -5.65 -19.11
C ASP A 6 -19.87 -6.54 -20.29
N ILE A 7 -20.20 -6.16 -21.53
CA ILE A 7 -19.86 -6.93 -22.74
C ILE A 7 -18.52 -6.48 -23.34
N LEU A 8 -18.15 -5.21 -23.17
CA LEU A 8 -17.01 -4.61 -23.86
C LEU A 8 -15.65 -5.12 -23.37
N CYS A 9 -15.51 -5.60 -22.12
CA CYS A 9 -14.24 -6.16 -21.64
C CYS A 9 -14.02 -7.64 -22.03
N THR A 10 -15.06 -8.33 -22.48
CA THR A 10 -15.03 -9.77 -22.79
C THR A 10 -15.13 -10.04 -24.29
N ASP A 11 -15.95 -9.29 -25.03
CA ASP A 11 -16.17 -9.50 -26.48
C ASP A 11 -15.32 -8.63 -27.41
N MET A 12 -14.79 -7.47 -26.98
CA MET A 12 -13.93 -6.63 -27.85
C MET A 12 -12.60 -7.30 -28.22
N VAL A 13 -12.19 -8.32 -27.47
CA VAL A 13 -10.91 -9.03 -27.64
C VAL A 13 -11.06 -10.28 -28.51
N GLN A 14 -12.20 -10.96 -28.48
CA GLN A 14 -12.30 -12.32 -29.02
C GLN A 14 -13.03 -12.42 -30.36
N ASN A 15 -13.75 -11.39 -30.80
CA ASN A 15 -14.60 -11.48 -32.00
C ASN A 15 -14.09 -10.67 -33.19
N PHE A 16 -12.78 -10.74 -33.46
CA PHE A 16 -12.16 -10.12 -34.64
C PHE A 16 -12.43 -10.92 -35.93
N HIS A 17 -13.71 -11.20 -36.25
CA HIS A 17 -14.14 -11.65 -37.59
C HIS A 17 -15.67 -11.55 -37.74
N ARG A 18 -16.21 -10.35 -38.00
CA ARG A 18 -17.30 -10.09 -38.99
C ARG A 18 -17.81 -8.65 -38.97
N ASP A 19 -17.86 -8.05 -40.16
CA ASP A 19 -18.62 -6.87 -40.59
C ASP A 19 -19.01 -5.86 -39.49
N GLU A 20 -18.13 -4.88 -39.25
CA GLU A 20 -18.42 -3.73 -38.42
C GLU A 20 -19.21 -2.67 -39.21
N SER A 21 -20.37 -2.28 -38.67
CA SER A 21 -21.09 -1.08 -39.12
C SER A 21 -20.38 0.19 -38.62
N ASP A 22 -20.57 1.34 -39.29
CA ASP A 22 -19.98 2.63 -38.89
C ASP A 22 -20.32 3.05 -37.44
N GLU A 23 -21.45 2.60 -36.91
CA GLU A 23 -21.90 2.86 -35.54
C GLU A 23 -21.04 2.07 -34.52
N THR A 24 -20.79 0.78 -34.79
CA THR A 24 -19.92 -0.07 -33.97
C THR A 24 -18.48 0.45 -33.95
N ARG A 25 -17.98 0.89 -35.10
CA ARG A 25 -16.63 1.48 -35.22
C ARG A 25 -16.47 2.79 -34.43
N ASN A 26 -17.53 3.61 -34.36
CA ASN A 26 -17.52 4.84 -33.55
C ASN A 26 -17.57 4.54 -32.04
N GLU A 27 -18.41 3.60 -31.60
CA GLU A 27 -18.47 3.19 -30.19
C GLU A 27 -17.15 2.57 -29.70
N LEU A 28 -16.50 1.75 -30.54
CA LEU A 28 -15.16 1.19 -30.28
C LEU A 28 -14.11 2.30 -30.12
N SER A 29 -14.16 3.32 -30.98
CA SER A 29 -13.27 4.49 -30.91
C SER A 29 -13.44 5.25 -29.58
N GLU A 30 -14.67 5.42 -29.09
CA GLU A 30 -14.93 6.10 -27.81
C GLU A 30 -14.38 5.30 -26.62
N CYS A 31 -14.56 3.97 -26.60
CA CYS A 31 -14.08 3.11 -25.52
C CYS A 31 -12.54 3.15 -25.40
N VAL A 32 -11.84 3.10 -26.53
CA VAL A 32 -10.37 3.23 -26.56
C VAL A 32 -9.90 4.60 -26.07
N ILE A 33 -10.63 5.67 -26.42
CA ILE A 33 -10.32 7.03 -25.94
C ILE A 33 -10.48 7.12 -24.42
N LEU A 34 -11.56 6.57 -23.85
CA LEU A 34 -11.80 6.58 -22.41
C LEU A 34 -10.75 5.77 -21.65
N LEU A 35 -10.38 4.59 -22.16
CA LEU A 35 -9.34 3.75 -21.58
C LEU A 35 -7.98 4.47 -21.55
N ARG A 36 -7.56 5.05 -22.67
CA ARG A 36 -6.30 5.80 -22.75
C ARG A 36 -6.30 7.02 -21.83
N LYS A 37 -7.44 7.68 -21.67
CA LYS A 37 -7.60 8.79 -20.73
C LYS A 37 -7.42 8.31 -19.27
N GLU A 38 -8.07 7.21 -18.88
CA GLU A 38 -7.91 6.63 -17.55
C GLU A 38 -6.45 6.22 -17.29
N MET A 39 -5.80 5.57 -18.25
CA MET A 39 -4.39 5.21 -18.16
C MET A 39 -3.48 6.43 -17.97
N ALA A 40 -3.73 7.52 -18.69
CA ALA A 40 -2.99 8.77 -18.53
C ALA A 40 -3.20 9.41 -17.15
N GLU A 41 -4.43 9.36 -16.61
CA GLU A 41 -4.75 9.82 -15.26
C GLU A 41 -4.05 8.98 -14.19
N ILE A 42 -4.02 7.65 -14.36
CA ILE A 42 -3.27 6.71 -13.51
C ILE A 42 -1.77 7.06 -13.51
N ILE A 43 -1.17 7.26 -14.68
CA ILE A 43 0.24 7.64 -14.82
C ILE A 43 0.51 8.98 -14.12
N ALA A 44 -0.35 9.98 -14.32
CA ALA A 44 -0.19 11.30 -13.71
C ALA A 44 -0.31 11.23 -12.18
N ALA A 45 -1.28 10.48 -11.66
CA ALA A 45 -1.46 10.24 -10.24
C ALA A 45 -0.25 9.51 -9.63
N ALA A 46 0.27 8.49 -10.31
CA ALA A 46 1.42 7.72 -9.85
C ALA A 46 2.72 8.55 -9.83
N LYS A 47 2.92 9.42 -10.82
CA LYS A 47 4.05 10.37 -10.83
C LYS A 47 3.94 11.35 -9.66
N ALA A 48 2.73 11.81 -9.36
CA ALA A 48 2.48 12.66 -8.20
C ALA A 48 2.60 11.93 -6.85
N GLY A 49 2.37 10.62 -6.84
CA GLY A 49 2.44 9.74 -5.66
C GLY A 49 3.74 8.98 -5.49
N TYR A 50 4.75 9.24 -6.31
CA TYR A 50 6.07 8.60 -6.27
C TYR A 50 6.07 7.08 -6.56
N THR A 51 5.00 6.56 -7.17
CA THR A 51 4.81 5.11 -7.46
C THR A 51 4.82 4.79 -8.95
N TYR A 52 5.06 5.78 -9.81
CA TYR A 52 5.12 5.57 -11.25
C TYR A 52 6.22 4.55 -11.62
N LEU A 53 5.83 3.51 -12.37
CA LEU A 53 6.66 2.36 -12.72
C LEU A 53 7.27 1.63 -11.51
N LYS A 54 6.56 1.63 -10.39
CA LYS A 54 6.86 0.79 -9.24
C LYS A 54 5.89 -0.37 -9.14
N ALA A 55 6.44 -1.54 -8.81
CA ALA A 55 5.67 -2.70 -8.40
C ALA A 55 5.19 -2.55 -6.93
N PRO A 56 4.23 -3.37 -6.47
CA PRO A 56 3.73 -3.30 -5.09
C PRO A 56 4.78 -3.55 -4.00
N ASN A 57 5.84 -4.30 -4.32
CA ASN A 57 7.01 -4.49 -3.44
C ASN A 57 7.96 -3.28 -3.41
N ASN A 58 7.60 -2.19 -4.09
CA ASN A 58 8.37 -0.95 -4.31
C ASN A 58 9.62 -1.10 -5.21
N ALA A 59 9.85 -2.25 -5.83
CA ALA A 59 10.87 -2.42 -6.87
C ALA A 59 10.44 -1.70 -8.16
N ASP A 60 11.39 -1.54 -9.09
CA ASP A 60 11.06 -1.11 -10.45
C ASP A 60 10.15 -2.15 -11.12
N SER A 61 9.16 -1.68 -11.87
CA SER A 61 8.19 -2.54 -12.54
C SER A 61 8.85 -3.34 -13.68
N ASN A 62 8.36 -4.58 -13.86
CA ASN A 62 8.69 -5.41 -15.01
C ASN A 62 7.81 -5.08 -16.24
N LEU A 63 6.76 -4.28 -16.06
CA LEU A 63 5.80 -3.90 -17.10
C LEU A 63 6.27 -2.65 -17.82
N CYS A 64 5.96 -2.55 -19.12
CA CYS A 64 6.10 -1.29 -19.83
C CYS A 64 5.05 -0.26 -19.33
N GLU A 65 5.23 1.03 -19.59
CA GLU A 65 4.30 2.08 -19.11
C GLU A 65 2.83 1.79 -19.48
N GLU A 66 2.60 1.31 -20.70
CA GLU A 66 1.25 1.01 -21.20
C GLU A 66 0.61 -0.14 -20.41
N ASP A 67 1.30 -1.28 -20.29
CA ASP A 67 0.84 -2.43 -19.52
C ASP A 67 0.67 -2.08 -18.03
N TRP A 68 1.62 -1.33 -17.48
CA TRP A 68 1.61 -0.87 -16.09
C TRP A 68 0.35 -0.06 -15.77
N ALA A 69 -0.03 0.84 -16.68
CA ALA A 69 -1.25 1.62 -16.54
C ALA A 69 -2.50 0.78 -16.78
N LEU A 70 -2.49 -0.08 -17.82
CA LEU A 70 -3.62 -0.94 -18.21
C LEU A 70 -4.08 -1.81 -17.04
N VAL A 71 -3.15 -2.49 -16.35
CA VAL A 71 -3.52 -3.39 -15.24
C VAL A 71 -4.10 -2.66 -14.03
N ARG A 72 -3.99 -1.34 -13.96
CA ARG A 72 -4.51 -0.50 -12.87
C ARG A 72 -5.84 0.16 -13.20
N THR A 73 -6.32 0.01 -14.44
CA THR A 73 -7.63 0.54 -14.89
C THR A 73 -8.80 -0.13 -14.20
N SER A 74 -9.91 0.59 -14.12
CA SER A 74 -11.16 0.10 -13.54
C SER A 74 -11.68 -1.11 -14.32
N CYS A 75 -11.56 -1.11 -15.65
CA CYS A 75 -12.02 -2.22 -16.49
C CYS A 75 -11.19 -3.48 -16.24
N PHE A 76 -9.86 -3.37 -16.11
CA PHE A 76 -9.00 -4.50 -15.76
C PHE A 76 -9.37 -5.08 -14.40
N LYS A 77 -9.51 -4.21 -13.38
CA LYS A 77 -9.88 -4.64 -12.02
C LYS A 77 -11.28 -5.21 -11.92
N GLN A 78 -12.23 -4.77 -12.75
CA GLN A 78 -13.56 -5.37 -12.83
C GLN A 78 -13.52 -6.80 -13.40
N LYS A 79 -12.66 -7.03 -14.40
CA LYS A 79 -12.52 -8.33 -15.07
C LYS A 79 -11.73 -9.34 -14.24
N PHE A 80 -10.60 -8.92 -13.67
CA PHE A 80 -9.67 -9.83 -13.00
C PHE A 80 -9.73 -9.75 -11.48
N GLY A 81 -10.16 -8.61 -10.93
CA GLY A 81 -10.08 -8.31 -9.50
C GLY A 81 -9.02 -7.25 -9.18
N ASP A 82 -9.16 -6.61 -8.01
CA ASP A 82 -8.23 -5.60 -7.52
C ASP A 82 -6.95 -6.25 -6.97
N TRP A 83 -6.07 -6.64 -7.88
CA TRP A 83 -4.83 -7.35 -7.59
C TRP A 83 -3.89 -6.57 -6.67
N GLU A 84 -3.88 -5.23 -6.74
CA GLU A 84 -3.05 -4.39 -5.86
C GLU A 84 -3.48 -4.53 -4.39
N LYS A 85 -4.79 -4.57 -4.12
CA LYS A 85 -5.29 -4.81 -2.76
C LYS A 85 -5.03 -6.24 -2.31
N SER A 86 -5.19 -7.21 -3.22
CA SER A 86 -4.93 -8.61 -2.91
C SER A 86 -3.47 -8.87 -2.55
N TYR A 87 -2.53 -8.23 -3.27
CA TYR A 87 -1.11 -8.25 -2.92
C TYR A 87 -0.87 -7.65 -1.53
N LYS A 88 -1.39 -6.44 -1.27
CA LYS A 88 -1.21 -5.77 0.04
C LYS A 88 -1.78 -6.59 1.18
N LYS A 89 -2.95 -7.21 1.00
CA LYS A 89 -3.54 -8.15 1.97
C LYS A 89 -2.59 -9.31 2.27
N ASN A 90 -2.10 -9.99 1.23
CA ASN A 90 -1.19 -11.12 1.39
C ASN A 90 0.11 -10.70 2.07
N PHE A 91 0.69 -9.57 1.67
CA PHE A 91 1.87 -9.00 2.31
C PHE A 91 1.64 -8.76 3.81
N LEU A 92 0.54 -8.11 4.17
CA LEU A 92 0.26 -7.74 5.56
C LEU A 92 -0.13 -8.94 6.45
N LEU A 93 -0.78 -9.96 5.91
CA LEU A 93 -1.32 -11.07 6.69
C LEU A 93 -0.44 -12.34 6.65
N HIS A 94 0.29 -12.58 5.56
CA HIS A 94 0.90 -13.87 5.30
C HIS A 94 2.42 -13.82 5.06
N HIS A 95 2.97 -12.67 4.64
CA HIS A 95 4.41 -12.52 4.47
C HIS A 95 5.15 -12.62 5.81
N ASP A 96 6.41 -13.06 5.78
CA ASP A 96 7.27 -13.07 6.96
C ASP A 96 7.38 -11.67 7.57
N ALA A 97 7.46 -11.62 8.90
CA ALA A 97 7.61 -10.37 9.63
C ALA A 97 8.92 -9.68 9.21
N VAL A 98 8.85 -8.39 8.86
CA VAL A 98 10.04 -7.61 8.50
C VAL A 98 10.97 -7.41 9.70
N LYS A 99 10.43 -7.60 10.92
CA LYS A 99 11.19 -7.56 12.17
C LYS A 99 10.53 -8.44 13.23
N GLN A 100 11.35 -9.25 13.90
CA GLN A 100 10.98 -9.96 15.13
C GLN A 100 11.50 -9.17 16.34
N LEU A 101 10.62 -8.95 17.32
CA LEU A 101 10.86 -8.19 18.54
C LEU A 101 10.56 -9.05 19.76
N SER A 102 11.43 -8.97 20.76
CA SER A 102 11.35 -9.78 21.99
C SER A 102 10.19 -9.40 22.91
N GLY A 103 9.67 -8.18 22.78
CA GLY A 103 8.72 -7.59 23.73
C GLY A 103 9.39 -6.89 24.92
N LYS A 104 10.72 -6.90 24.99
CA LYS A 104 11.54 -6.26 26.04
C LYS A 104 12.27 -5.01 25.56
N GLU A 105 12.03 -4.58 24.32
CA GLU A 105 12.61 -3.37 23.75
C GLU A 105 12.20 -2.15 24.58
N PHE A 106 13.15 -1.26 24.84
CA PHE A 106 12.92 -0.02 25.58
C PHE A 106 12.26 -0.23 26.96
N GLU A 107 12.64 -1.31 27.66
CA GLU A 107 12.31 -1.46 29.08
C GLU A 107 12.75 -0.23 29.89
N ARG A 108 12.03 0.03 30.98
CA ARG A 108 12.25 1.23 31.78
C ARG A 108 13.66 1.22 32.38
N VAL A 109 14.46 2.22 32.01
CA VAL A 109 15.77 2.48 32.61
C VAL A 109 15.65 3.66 33.58
N PRO A 110 16.04 3.53 34.86
CA PRO A 110 16.04 4.63 35.81
C PRO A 110 16.81 5.84 35.28
N GLY A 111 16.19 7.02 35.33
CA GLY A 111 16.81 8.27 34.86
C GLY A 111 16.75 8.49 33.34
N LYS A 112 16.16 7.59 32.56
CA LYS A 112 15.93 7.79 31.12
C LYS A 112 14.44 7.74 30.77
N THR A 113 14.06 8.64 29.87
CA THR A 113 12.75 8.66 29.22
C THR A 113 12.69 7.63 28.09
N LEU A 114 11.48 7.19 27.72
CA LEU A 114 11.30 6.33 26.54
C LEU A 114 11.85 7.01 25.27
N THR A 115 11.64 8.31 25.13
CA THR A 115 12.21 9.08 24.01
C THR A 115 13.72 8.94 23.94
N GLU A 116 14.42 9.08 25.06
CA GLU A 116 15.88 8.96 25.08
C GLU A 116 16.31 7.56 24.67
N LEU A 117 15.64 6.51 25.16
CA LEU A 117 15.95 5.13 24.78
C LEU A 117 15.75 4.89 23.27
N VAL A 118 14.66 5.40 22.70
CA VAL A 118 14.38 5.28 21.26
C VAL A 118 15.34 6.12 20.43
N ALA A 119 15.67 7.34 20.86
CA ALA A 119 16.61 8.22 20.16
C ALA A 119 18.03 7.63 20.17
N GLU A 120 18.48 7.09 21.31
CA GLU A 120 19.76 6.37 21.41
C GLU A 120 19.81 5.15 20.49
N PHE A 121 18.71 4.39 20.42
CA PHE A 121 18.58 3.29 19.47
C PHE A 121 18.64 3.76 18.01
N PHE A 122 17.98 4.86 17.67
CA PHE A 122 18.08 5.40 16.31
C PHE A 122 19.50 5.83 15.96
N VAL A 123 20.23 6.44 16.90
CA VAL A 123 21.66 6.73 16.69
C VAL A 123 22.45 5.44 16.46
N SER A 124 22.18 4.37 17.21
CA SER A 124 22.91 3.10 17.07
C SER A 124 22.68 2.38 15.74
N ILE A 125 21.54 2.61 15.07
CA ILE A 125 21.24 2.08 13.73
C ILE A 125 21.54 3.08 12.59
N GLY A 126 22.28 4.16 12.88
CA GLY A 126 22.76 5.13 11.89
C GLY A 126 21.85 6.35 11.66
N GLY A 127 20.76 6.50 12.41
CA GLY A 127 19.90 7.69 12.41
C GLY A 127 19.09 7.91 11.13
N MET A 128 18.98 6.90 10.26
CA MET A 128 18.19 7.00 9.02
C MET A 128 17.68 5.65 8.50
N ALA A 129 16.60 5.71 7.73
CA ALA A 129 16.06 4.64 6.90
C ALA A 129 16.00 5.10 5.43
N ILE A 130 16.09 4.16 4.48
CA ILE A 130 16.00 4.47 3.04
C ILE A 130 14.73 3.86 2.46
N SER A 131 13.69 4.66 2.27
CA SER A 131 12.48 4.21 1.59
C SER A 131 12.73 4.06 0.09
N PRO A 132 12.35 2.94 -0.55
CA PRO A 132 12.43 2.80 -2.01
C PRO A 132 11.59 3.83 -2.78
N LEU A 133 10.53 4.36 -2.17
CA LEU A 133 9.65 5.36 -2.77
C LEU A 133 10.05 6.79 -2.42
N PHE A 134 10.39 7.03 -1.14
CA PHE A 134 10.55 8.40 -0.62
C PHE A 134 12.01 8.81 -0.41
N GLY A 135 12.96 7.89 -0.56
CA GLY A 135 14.38 8.11 -0.31
C GLY A 135 14.70 8.17 1.18
N LYS A 136 15.72 8.97 1.54
CA LYS A 136 16.21 9.09 2.91
C LYS A 136 15.12 9.61 3.86
N VAL A 137 14.92 8.92 4.97
CA VAL A 137 14.03 9.31 6.08
C VAL A 137 14.87 9.40 7.36
N ILE A 138 14.80 10.54 8.04
CA ILE A 138 15.59 10.78 9.24
C ILE A 138 14.93 10.12 10.45
N LEU A 139 15.72 9.31 11.17
CA LEU A 139 15.33 8.68 12.42
C LEU A 139 16.00 9.42 13.56
N ASP A 140 15.27 10.35 14.17
CA ASP A 140 15.77 11.20 15.25
C ASP A 140 14.81 11.23 16.45
N ARG A 141 15.20 12.00 17.46
CA ARG A 141 14.40 12.22 18.67
C ARG A 141 13.01 12.79 18.35
N ASN A 142 12.88 13.66 17.35
CA ASN A 142 11.63 14.33 17.03
C ASN A 142 10.58 13.32 16.53
N GLY A 143 10.98 12.37 15.67
CA GLY A 143 10.09 11.28 15.23
C GLY A 143 9.65 10.34 16.36
N ALA A 144 10.40 10.29 17.46
CA ALA A 144 10.03 9.58 18.67
C ALA A 144 9.05 10.41 19.54
N ASP A 145 9.38 11.67 19.81
CA ASP A 145 8.63 12.57 20.71
C ASP A 145 7.16 12.80 20.27
N ASP A 146 6.89 12.93 18.97
CA ASP A 146 5.55 13.24 18.44
C ASP A 146 4.47 12.20 18.80
N SER A 147 4.85 10.94 19.12
CA SER A 147 3.90 9.90 19.51
C SER A 147 3.74 9.70 21.02
N PHE A 148 4.61 10.29 21.85
CA PHE A 148 4.62 10.04 23.28
C PHE A 148 3.82 11.06 24.09
N ALA A 149 3.59 12.26 23.53
CA ALA A 149 2.92 13.39 24.19
C ALA A 149 1.48 13.08 24.67
N HIS A 150 0.85 12.01 24.19
CA HIS A 150 -0.52 11.61 24.56
C HIS A 150 -0.60 10.27 25.32
N GLY A 151 0.54 9.74 25.78
CA GLY A 151 0.64 8.40 26.36
C GLY A 151 0.75 7.33 25.28
N ILE A 152 1.68 6.38 25.47
CA ILE A 152 1.97 5.34 24.49
C ILE A 152 1.77 3.94 25.08
N GLY A 153 1.05 3.09 24.35
CA GLY A 153 0.91 1.69 24.70
C GLY A 153 2.24 0.93 24.55
N ARG A 154 2.45 -0.09 25.40
CA ARG A 154 3.69 -0.89 25.46
C ARG A 154 4.12 -1.42 24.09
N ASN A 155 3.20 -1.98 23.30
CA ASN A 155 3.51 -2.56 21.98
C ASN A 155 3.90 -1.50 20.95
N LYS A 156 3.30 -0.30 21.02
CA LYS A 156 3.70 0.82 20.17
C LYS A 156 5.10 1.31 20.54
N ALA A 157 5.46 1.33 21.83
CA ALA A 157 6.83 1.63 22.26
C ALA A 157 7.83 0.60 21.72
N ILE A 158 7.53 -0.70 21.84
CA ILE A 158 8.37 -1.78 21.31
C ILE A 158 8.57 -1.64 19.79
N ALA A 159 7.50 -1.36 19.05
CA ALA A 159 7.51 -1.28 17.59
C ALA A 159 8.40 -0.16 17.02
N TYR A 160 8.85 0.82 17.84
CA TYR A 160 9.88 1.76 17.41
C TYR A 160 11.17 1.07 16.95
N ALA A 161 11.46 -0.12 17.48
CA ALA A 161 12.60 -0.94 17.09
C ALA A 161 12.46 -1.56 15.68
N ALA A 162 11.28 -1.48 15.05
CA ALA A 162 11.01 -1.97 13.70
C ALA A 162 10.77 -0.85 12.67
N VAL A 163 10.82 0.43 13.09
CA VAL A 163 10.51 1.57 12.21
C VAL A 163 11.39 1.58 10.97
N LYS A 164 12.68 1.28 11.10
CA LYS A 164 13.61 1.27 9.96
C LYS A 164 13.18 0.23 8.93
N GLU A 165 12.93 -1.00 9.35
CA GLU A 165 12.52 -2.10 8.49
C GLU A 165 11.14 -1.83 7.84
N VAL A 166 10.19 -1.24 8.57
CA VAL A 166 8.88 -0.86 8.01
C VAL A 166 9.02 0.20 6.91
N ILE A 167 9.93 1.17 7.07
CA ILE A 167 10.18 2.21 6.06
C ILE A 167 10.86 1.62 4.81
N GLU A 168 11.75 0.66 5.00
CA GLU A 168 12.57 0.08 3.94
C GLU A 168 11.84 -1.01 3.16
N GLN A 169 10.94 -1.75 3.80
CA GLN A 169 10.31 -2.96 3.24
C GLN A 169 8.77 -2.92 3.24
N GLY A 170 8.15 -1.94 3.90
CA GLY A 170 6.69 -1.85 3.97
C GLY A 170 6.03 -1.46 2.65
N VAL A 171 4.74 -1.82 2.53
CA VAL A 171 3.92 -1.46 1.37
C VAL A 171 3.20 -0.14 1.61
N LEU A 172 3.05 0.67 0.56
CA LEU A 172 2.25 1.90 0.60
C LEU A 172 0.76 1.57 0.66
N ILE A 173 0.10 1.93 1.76
CA ILE A 173 -1.34 1.70 1.94
C ILE A 173 -2.19 2.96 1.79
N ASP A 174 -1.58 4.14 1.93
CA ASP A 174 -2.26 5.42 1.78
C ASP A 174 -1.28 6.53 1.37
N PHE A 175 -1.76 7.49 0.58
CA PHE A 175 -1.00 8.65 0.13
C PHE A 175 -1.91 9.87 -0.01
N ASP A 176 -1.50 10.99 0.57
CA ASP A 176 -2.19 12.27 0.55
C ASP A 176 -1.24 13.36 0.05
N LYS A 177 -1.48 13.83 -1.17
CA LYS A 177 -0.71 14.91 -1.79
C LYS A 177 -1.09 16.24 -1.15
N ASN A 178 -0.09 17.05 -0.79
CA ASN A 178 -0.31 18.33 -0.11
C ASN A 178 -1.25 18.17 1.10
N HIS A 179 -0.84 17.30 2.03
CA HIS A 179 -1.60 16.87 3.19
C HIS A 179 -2.34 18.03 3.86
N LYS A 180 -3.67 18.04 3.76
CA LYS A 180 -4.55 19.08 4.32
C LYS A 180 -4.14 20.51 3.96
N ASN A 181 -3.60 20.72 2.76
CA ASN A 181 -3.06 21.99 2.28
C ASN A 181 -1.93 22.55 3.15
N ARG A 182 -1.09 21.68 3.73
CA ARG A 182 0.02 22.04 4.63
C ARG A 182 1.39 22.09 3.94
N ASN A 183 1.42 22.03 2.60
CA ASN A 183 2.62 22.10 1.76
C ASN A 183 3.63 20.96 2.00
N TYR A 184 3.15 19.75 2.29
CA TYR A 184 3.93 18.53 2.30
C TYR A 184 3.05 17.34 1.92
N ASP A 185 3.64 16.30 1.33
CA ASP A 185 2.90 15.06 1.08
C ASP A 185 2.99 14.14 2.31
N SER A 186 1.96 13.32 2.51
CA SER A 186 1.89 12.32 3.56
C SER A 186 1.71 10.94 2.95
N ALA A 187 2.49 9.97 3.38
CA ALA A 187 2.38 8.58 2.94
C ALA A 187 2.32 7.65 4.14
N VAL A 188 1.62 6.53 4.02
CA VAL A 188 1.54 5.52 5.08
C VAL A 188 2.10 4.19 4.56
N LEU A 189 3.19 3.76 5.17
CA LEU A 189 3.83 2.47 4.92
C LEU A 189 3.44 1.50 6.05
N SER A 190 3.04 0.29 5.67
CA SER A 190 2.66 -0.75 6.63
C SER A 190 3.42 -2.05 6.35
N ALA A 191 3.80 -2.75 7.42
CA ALA A 191 4.46 -4.05 7.32
C ALA A 191 4.10 -4.98 8.49
N PRO A 192 4.11 -6.30 8.28
CA PRO A 192 3.98 -7.26 9.37
C PRO A 192 5.24 -7.24 10.24
N ILE A 193 5.04 -7.21 11.56
CA ILE A 193 6.09 -7.40 12.57
C ILE A 193 5.65 -8.47 13.56
N GLU A 194 6.60 -9.02 14.32
CA GLU A 194 6.30 -9.95 15.40
C GLU A 194 6.79 -9.37 16.73
N ILE A 195 5.93 -9.40 17.75
CA ILE A 195 6.27 -8.98 19.12
C ILE A 195 5.93 -10.13 20.04
N ALA A 196 6.95 -10.74 20.66
CA ALA A 196 6.78 -11.88 21.56
C ALA A 196 5.84 -12.94 20.96
N GLU A 197 6.17 -13.44 19.77
CA GLU A 197 5.43 -14.49 19.03
C GLU A 197 4.02 -14.10 18.55
N ASN A 198 3.59 -12.87 18.79
CA ASN A 198 2.31 -12.36 18.28
C ASN A 198 2.55 -11.50 17.04
N ARG A 199 1.72 -11.69 16.01
CA ARG A 199 1.81 -10.94 14.76
C ARG A 199 1.03 -9.63 14.82
N TRP A 200 1.69 -8.56 14.40
CA TRP A 200 1.15 -7.20 14.35
C TRP A 200 1.39 -6.57 12.99
N ILE A 201 0.55 -5.62 12.61
CA ILE A 201 0.78 -4.72 11.50
C ILE A 201 1.27 -3.39 12.08
N CYS A 202 2.52 -3.04 11.78
CA CYS A 202 3.12 -1.77 12.13
C CYS A 202 2.93 -0.78 10.99
N SER A 203 2.46 0.42 11.28
CA SER A 203 2.23 1.45 10.26
C SER A 203 2.93 2.76 10.61
N VAL A 204 3.78 3.21 9.69
CA VAL A 204 4.60 4.40 9.81
C VAL A 204 4.13 5.42 8.78
N VAL A 205 3.95 6.66 9.23
CA VAL A 205 3.64 7.77 8.33
C VAL A 205 4.93 8.50 7.98
N ILE A 206 5.13 8.75 6.68
CA ILE A 206 6.20 9.57 6.14
C ILE A 206 5.63 10.95 5.81
N THR A 207 6.30 11.98 6.30
CA THR A 207 6.08 13.37 5.90
C THR A 207 7.15 13.74 4.87
N LYS A 208 6.76 13.90 3.60
CA LYS A 208 7.66 14.25 2.50
C LYS A 208 7.92 15.75 2.50
N LYS A 209 9.15 16.14 2.86
CA LYS A 209 9.69 17.52 2.80
C LYS A 209 11.08 17.48 2.15
N GLU A 210 11.88 18.55 2.30
CA GLU A 210 13.32 18.51 1.94
C GLU A 210 14.00 17.36 2.68
N ASP A 211 13.83 17.34 4.01
CA ASP A 211 14.18 16.22 4.86
C ASP A 211 12.91 15.44 5.23
N ASN A 212 12.82 14.20 4.78
CA ASN A 212 11.69 13.37 5.15
C ASN A 212 11.75 13.04 6.65
N ARG A 213 10.60 13.16 7.30
CA ARG A 213 10.39 12.78 8.70
C ARG A 213 9.40 11.63 8.75
N PHE A 214 9.39 10.93 9.87
CA PHE A 214 8.43 9.88 10.13
C PHE A 214 7.73 10.10 11.48
N TYR A 215 6.58 9.47 11.64
CA TYR A 215 6.06 9.14 12.96
C TYR A 215 5.40 7.77 12.92
N LEU A 216 5.45 7.05 14.05
CA LEU A 216 4.78 5.76 14.19
C LEU A 216 3.28 6.00 14.40
N HIS A 217 2.44 5.59 13.45
CA HIS A 217 1.00 5.86 13.51
C HIS A 217 0.30 4.91 14.48
N GLU A 218 0.32 3.61 14.17
CA GLU A 218 -0.39 2.59 14.91
C GLU A 218 0.26 1.21 14.76
N VAL A 219 0.02 0.35 15.74
CA VAL A 219 0.42 -1.06 15.74
C VAL A 219 -0.81 -1.88 16.07
N VAL A 220 -1.33 -2.60 15.08
CA VAL A 220 -2.61 -3.33 15.18
C VAL A 220 -2.33 -4.82 15.20
N GLU A 221 -2.94 -5.54 16.15
CA GLU A 221 -2.80 -6.99 16.23
C GLU A 221 -3.50 -7.64 15.02
N GLN A 222 -2.82 -8.54 14.33
CA GLN A 222 -3.36 -9.15 13.12
C GLN A 222 -4.69 -9.89 13.37
N LYS A 223 -4.83 -10.56 14.53
CA LYS A 223 -6.04 -11.28 14.93
C LYS A 223 -7.29 -10.41 15.04
N LYS A 224 -7.12 -9.10 15.32
CA LYS A 224 -8.23 -8.13 15.38
C LYS A 224 -8.74 -7.75 13.99
N LEU A 225 -7.92 -7.97 12.96
CA LEU A 225 -8.22 -7.65 11.57
C LEU A 225 -8.77 -8.86 10.81
N SER A 226 -8.39 -10.09 11.18
CA SER A 226 -8.89 -11.33 10.57
C SER A 226 -10.25 -11.80 11.11
N GLY A 227 -10.84 -11.10 12.10
CA GLY A 227 -12.15 -11.43 12.66
C GLY A 227 -12.17 -12.59 13.67
N GLU A 228 -11.04 -13.25 13.94
CA GLU A 228 -10.92 -14.40 14.87
C GLU A 228 -10.91 -14.01 16.37
N GLY A 229 -11.55 -12.90 16.75
CA GLY A 229 -11.44 -12.38 18.12
C GLY A 229 -12.50 -11.40 18.61
N SER A 230 -13.68 -11.28 17.99
CA SER A 230 -14.70 -10.31 18.45
C SER A 230 -16.03 -10.93 18.84
N ASN A 231 -16.16 -11.37 20.09
CA ASN A 231 -17.43 -11.38 20.84
C ASN A 231 -17.69 -10.04 21.56
N THR A 232 -16.97 -8.99 21.18
CA THR A 232 -17.36 -7.62 21.53
C THR A 232 -18.01 -6.99 20.32
N VAL A 233 -19.29 -6.66 20.47
CA VAL A 233 -19.92 -5.59 19.69
C VAL A 233 -18.96 -4.41 19.78
N LEU A 234 -18.32 -4.08 18.65
CA LEU A 234 -17.63 -2.82 18.49
C LEU A 234 -18.70 -1.76 18.76
N GLY A 235 -18.71 -1.22 19.98
CA GLY A 235 -19.51 -0.04 20.30
C GLY A 235 -19.22 0.98 19.21
N GLN A 236 -20.26 1.36 18.47
CA GLN A 236 -20.14 2.22 17.29
C GLN A 236 -19.21 3.39 17.62
N PRO A 237 -18.00 3.44 17.04
CA PRO A 237 -17.22 4.65 17.09
C PRO A 237 -17.98 5.66 16.24
N GLN A 238 -18.38 6.77 16.84
CA GLN A 238 -18.77 7.95 16.08
C GLN A 238 -17.53 8.32 15.25
N HIS A 239 -17.56 7.94 13.97
CA HIS A 239 -16.46 7.93 12.99
C HIS A 239 -15.41 6.81 13.19
N PRO A 240 -15.32 5.82 12.28
CA PRO A 240 -14.09 5.04 12.16
C PRO A 240 -12.96 6.03 11.79
N LYS A 241 -11.88 6.08 12.58
CA LYS A 241 -10.67 6.84 12.20
C LYS A 241 -10.24 6.36 10.82
N ALA A 242 -10.05 7.27 9.87
CA ALA A 242 -9.85 6.97 8.43
C ALA A 242 -8.86 5.82 8.17
N PHE A 243 -7.78 5.74 8.95
CA PHE A 243 -6.76 4.70 8.87
C PHE A 243 -7.27 3.27 9.16
N ALA A 244 -8.08 3.06 10.21
CA ALA A 244 -8.59 1.74 10.56
C ALA A 244 -9.49 1.18 9.44
N LYS A 245 -10.21 2.07 8.75
CA LYS A 245 -10.99 1.73 7.57
C LYS A 245 -10.08 1.30 6.41
N ILE A 246 -8.98 2.00 6.15
CA ILE A 246 -8.03 1.64 5.08
C ILE A 246 -7.46 0.23 5.31
N LEU A 247 -6.97 -0.06 6.51
CA LEU A 247 -6.47 -1.40 6.83
C LEU A 247 -7.58 -2.46 6.70
N HIS A 248 -8.78 -2.18 7.23
CA HIS A 248 -9.91 -3.09 7.11
C HIS A 248 -10.28 -3.37 5.64
N ASP A 249 -10.34 -2.33 4.80
CA ASP A 249 -10.66 -2.44 3.38
C ASP A 249 -9.62 -3.27 2.60
N ILE A 250 -8.34 -3.18 2.99
CA ILE A 250 -7.26 -4.00 2.43
C ILE A 250 -7.41 -5.47 2.87
N VAL A 251 -7.51 -5.74 4.18
CA VAL A 251 -7.56 -7.12 4.68
C VAL A 251 -8.85 -7.85 4.29
N SER A 252 -9.92 -7.11 3.97
CA SER A 252 -11.19 -7.66 3.48
C SER A 252 -11.22 -7.89 1.97
N ALA A 253 -10.15 -7.55 1.24
CA ALA A 253 -10.11 -7.72 -0.21
C ALA A 253 -10.16 -9.21 -0.60
N SER A 254 -10.74 -9.47 -1.78
CA SER A 254 -10.75 -10.80 -2.37
C SER A 254 -9.33 -11.29 -2.66
N ASP A 255 -9.09 -12.58 -2.43
CA ASP A 255 -7.83 -13.22 -2.76
C ASP A 255 -7.73 -13.45 -4.27
N MET A 256 -6.54 -13.19 -4.81
CA MET A 256 -6.15 -13.50 -6.17
C MET A 256 -5.29 -14.77 -6.16
N PRO A 257 -5.36 -15.61 -7.19
CA PRO A 257 -4.58 -16.83 -7.22
C PRO A 257 -3.08 -16.49 -7.34
N GLN A 258 -2.21 -17.20 -6.62
CA GLN A 258 -0.78 -16.85 -6.54
C GLN A 258 -0.06 -16.89 -7.88
N ASN A 259 -0.49 -17.74 -8.81
CA ASN A 259 0.04 -17.80 -10.17
C ASN A 259 -0.35 -16.58 -11.04
N PHE A 260 -1.14 -15.64 -10.52
CA PHE A 260 -1.44 -14.37 -11.17
C PHE A 260 -0.25 -13.40 -11.12
N PHE A 261 0.59 -13.52 -10.09
CA PHE A 261 1.65 -12.57 -9.80
C PHE A 261 3.00 -13.02 -10.35
N ASP A 262 3.82 -12.06 -10.77
CA ASP A 262 5.25 -12.22 -11.02
C ASP A 262 6.05 -12.10 -9.71
N GLU A 263 7.38 -12.15 -9.79
CA GLU A 263 8.27 -12.01 -8.62
C GLU A 263 8.17 -10.66 -7.90
N ASN A 264 7.64 -9.63 -8.56
CA ASN A 264 7.47 -8.29 -8.01
C ASN A 264 6.07 -8.06 -7.43
N GLY A 265 5.16 -9.02 -7.60
CA GLY A 265 3.77 -8.90 -7.18
C GLY A 265 2.89 -8.19 -8.19
N GLU A 266 3.34 -8.00 -9.43
CA GLU A 266 2.54 -7.47 -10.54
C GLU A 266 1.89 -8.60 -11.35
N PRO A 267 0.83 -8.33 -12.12
CA PRO A 267 0.26 -9.33 -13.02
C PRO A 267 1.30 -9.79 -14.04
N ARG A 268 1.42 -11.11 -14.23
CA ARG A 268 2.39 -11.66 -15.20
C ARG A 268 2.05 -11.26 -16.63
N LEU A 269 3.09 -11.01 -17.43
CA LEU A 269 2.97 -10.64 -18.85
C LEU A 269 2.19 -11.65 -19.71
N ASP A 270 2.24 -12.94 -19.38
CA ASP A 270 1.49 -13.97 -20.12
C ASP A 270 -0.03 -13.90 -19.89
N ILE A 271 -0.47 -13.25 -18.81
CA ILE A 271 -1.88 -12.89 -18.58
C ILE A 271 -2.27 -11.68 -19.43
N LEU A 272 -1.30 -10.83 -19.79
CA LEU A 272 -1.49 -9.61 -20.60
C LEU A 272 -1.36 -9.85 -22.11
N HIS A 273 -0.63 -10.89 -22.53
CA HIS A 273 -0.41 -11.25 -23.93
C HIS A 273 -1.69 -11.33 -24.80
N PRO A 274 -2.86 -11.79 -24.28
CA PRO A 274 -4.12 -11.75 -25.03
C PRO A 274 -4.71 -10.35 -25.27
N LEU A 275 -4.17 -9.30 -24.64
CA LEU A 275 -4.65 -7.91 -24.74
C LEU A 275 -3.82 -7.07 -25.74
N CYS A 276 -2.53 -7.38 -25.92
CA CYS A 276 -1.65 -6.67 -26.85
C CYS A 276 -1.95 -6.93 -28.33
N ASP A 277 -2.50 -8.10 -28.68
CA ASP A 277 -2.85 -8.46 -30.07
C ASP A 277 -4.06 -7.67 -30.62
N LEU A 278 -4.69 -6.81 -29.80
CA LEU A 278 -5.84 -5.99 -30.17
C LEU A 278 -5.54 -4.51 -30.30
N ALA A 279 -4.40 -4.08 -29.74
CA ALA A 279 -3.96 -2.70 -29.73
C ALA A 279 -3.00 -2.39 -30.90
N ARG A 280 -2.62 -3.40 -31.70
CA ARG A 280 -1.87 -3.30 -32.96
C ARG A 280 -2.79 -3.54 -34.14
#